data_AF-A0A959KIW9-F1
#
_entry.id   AF-A0A959KIW9-F1
#
_cell.length_a   1.000
_cell.length_b   1.000
_cell.length_c   1.000
_cell.angle_alpha   90.00
_cell.angle_beta   90.00
_cell.angle_gamma   90.00
#
_symmetry.space_group_name_H-M   'P 1'
#
loop_
_entity.id
_entity.type
_entity.pdbx_description
1 polymer ?
#
loop_
_entity_poly.entity_id
_entity_poly.type
_entity_poly.pdbx_seq_one_letter_code
_entity_poly.pdbx_strand_id
1 'polypeptide(L)'
;MPRIIPLLIAFGCALLYSDDLRATHNRAGEISVVPVGPCLDNRVEATITTYTKASSVAADRDSLLICWGDGSCQMVARSNGNGQGELLPNDTKLNKYVAVHQYPGRGRYKISMTDPNRNEGILNVNFPNSVTIP
;
A
#
# COMPACT_ATOMS: atom_id res chain seq x y z
N MET A 1 -51.79 -13.81 24.60
CA MET A 1 -51.25 -12.47 24.28
C MET A 1 -49.91 -12.66 23.60
N PRO A 2 -49.74 -12.27 22.32
CA PRO A 2 -48.55 -12.64 21.57
C PRO A 2 -47.34 -11.84 22.07
N ARG A 3 -46.22 -12.53 22.27
CA ARG A 3 -44.94 -12.00 22.77
C ARG A 3 -44.22 -11.14 21.72
N ILE A 4 -44.87 -10.08 21.22
CA ILE A 4 -44.37 -9.25 20.10
C ILE A 4 -43.34 -8.23 20.58
N ILE A 5 -43.46 -7.77 21.83
CA ILE A 5 -42.56 -6.77 22.44
C ILE A 5 -41.08 -7.22 22.48
N PRO A 6 -40.72 -8.43 22.97
CA PRO A 6 -39.32 -8.85 22.97
C PRO A 6 -38.74 -9.04 21.55
N LEU A 7 -39.59 -9.36 20.56
CA LEU A 7 -39.19 -9.47 19.17
C LEU A 7 -38.84 -8.09 18.57
N LEU A 8 -39.64 -7.07 18.89
CA LEU A 8 -39.40 -5.69 18.46
C LEU A 8 -38.16 -5.09 19.12
N ILE A 9 -37.90 -5.41 20.39
CA ILE A 9 -36.68 -4.98 21.09
C ILE A 9 -35.44 -5.65 20.48
N ALA A 10 -35.50 -6.96 20.22
CA ALA A 10 -34.40 -7.68 19.57
C ALA A 10 -34.12 -7.15 18.15
N PHE A 11 -35.17 -6.85 17.38
CA PHE A 11 -35.05 -6.25 16.04
C PHE A 11 -34.48 -4.82 16.10
N GLY A 12 -34.90 -4.02 17.09
CA GLY A 12 -34.34 -2.69 17.33
C GLY A 12 -32.87 -2.69 17.74
N CYS A 13 -32.43 -3.66 18.57
CA CYS A 13 -31.03 -3.81 18.96
C CYS A 13 -30.14 -4.28 17.80
N ALA A 14 -30.67 -5.09 16.86
CA ALA A 14 -29.92 -5.51 15.67
C ALA A 14 -29.62 -4.36 14.70
N LEU A 15 -30.44 -3.29 14.70
CA LEU A 15 -30.25 -2.10 13.86
C LEU A 15 -29.20 -1.11 14.41
N LEU A 16 -28.71 -1.32 15.64
CA LEU A 16 -27.69 -0.46 16.28
C LEU A 16 -26.26 -1.01 16.14
N TYR A 17 -26.09 -2.19 15.57
CA TYR A 17 -24.77 -2.73 15.23
C TYR A 17 -24.31 -2.12 13.92
N SER A 18 -23.52 -1.04 14.01
CA SER A 18 -22.79 -0.49 12.87
C SER A 18 -21.38 -1.07 12.90
N ASP A 19 -21.10 -2.04 12.04
CA ASP A 19 -19.73 -2.50 11.82
C ASP A 19 -18.98 -1.43 11.02
N ASP A 20 -17.89 -0.90 11.60
CA ASP A 20 -16.97 -0.01 10.91
C ASP A 20 -16.28 -0.80 9.78
N LEU A 21 -16.70 -0.55 8.53
CA LEU A 21 -16.06 -1.15 7.35
C LEU A 21 -14.68 -0.51 7.13
N ARG A 22 -13.64 -1.20 7.61
CA ARG A 22 -12.24 -0.77 7.49
C ARG A 22 -11.70 -1.09 6.10
N ALA A 23 -11.81 -0.10 5.24
CA ALA A 23 -11.37 -0.13 3.87
C ALA A 23 -9.81 -0.03 3.79
N THR A 24 -9.10 -0.98 3.14
CA THR A 24 -7.61 -0.95 2.95
C THR A 24 -7.21 -0.39 1.58
N HIS A 25 -6.39 0.67 1.50
CA HIS A 25 -6.35 1.51 0.29
C HIS A 25 -4.94 2.02 -0.06
N ASN A 26 -4.36 1.49 -1.13
CA ASN A 26 -3.33 2.16 -1.93
C ASN A 26 -4.02 2.99 -3.03
N ARG A 27 -3.85 4.32 -2.98
CA ARG A 27 -4.47 5.29 -3.89
C ARG A 27 -3.69 5.48 -5.18
N ALA A 28 -2.36 5.46 -5.09
CA ALA A 28 -1.47 5.62 -6.23
C ALA A 28 -0.05 5.16 -5.85
N GLY A 29 0.72 4.76 -6.86
CA GLY A 29 2.13 4.42 -6.70
C GLY A 29 2.94 4.73 -7.95
N GLU A 30 4.20 5.09 -7.76
CA GLU A 30 5.18 5.36 -8.81
C GLU A 30 6.55 4.77 -8.43
N ILE A 31 7.30 4.32 -9.44
CA ILE A 31 8.73 4.02 -9.30
C ILE A 31 9.50 4.99 -10.20
N SER A 32 10.28 5.87 -9.60
CA SER A 32 11.21 6.77 -10.28
C SER A 32 12.62 6.19 -10.19
N VAL A 33 13.38 6.22 -11.29
CA VAL A 33 14.73 5.63 -11.35
C VAL A 33 15.70 6.63 -11.97
N VAL A 34 16.81 6.88 -11.29
CA VAL A 34 17.87 7.76 -11.77
C VAL A 34 19.22 7.03 -11.71
N PRO A 35 20.09 7.14 -12.73
CA PRO A 35 21.45 6.64 -12.64
C PRO A 35 22.23 7.47 -11.60
N VAL A 36 23.09 6.82 -10.83
CA VAL A 36 23.94 7.49 -9.83
C VAL A 36 25.41 7.10 -10.02
N GLY A 37 26.30 8.03 -9.74
CA GLY A 37 27.75 7.85 -9.91
C GLY A 37 28.24 8.02 -11.36
N PRO A 38 29.51 7.67 -11.63
CA PRO A 38 30.09 7.75 -12.97
C PRO A 38 29.36 6.85 -13.98
N CYS A 39 29.44 7.18 -15.28
CA CYS A 39 28.74 6.50 -16.38
C CYS A 39 29.00 4.98 -16.54
N LEU A 40 29.93 4.41 -15.76
CA LEU A 40 30.33 3.01 -15.81
C LEU A 40 30.01 2.23 -14.53
N ASP A 41 29.42 2.86 -13.51
CA ASP A 41 29.19 2.21 -12.21
C ASP A 41 27.93 1.31 -12.23
N ASN A 42 27.11 1.31 -13.28
CA ASN A 42 25.86 0.50 -13.35
C ASN A 42 24.95 0.65 -12.10
N ARG A 43 25.05 1.78 -11.39
CA ARG A 43 24.27 2.06 -10.20
C ARG A 43 23.06 2.92 -10.53
N VAL A 44 21.95 2.58 -9.92
CA VAL A 44 20.73 3.37 -9.99
C VAL A 44 20.19 3.61 -8.59
N GLU A 45 19.58 4.76 -8.40
CA GLU A 45 18.70 5.02 -7.27
C GLU A 45 17.26 4.86 -7.74
N ALA A 46 16.51 3.98 -7.08
CA ALA A 46 15.08 3.85 -7.26
C ALA A 46 14.36 4.49 -6.06
N THR A 47 13.38 5.32 -6.37
CA THR A 47 12.43 5.87 -5.39
C THR A 47 11.05 5.32 -5.69
N ILE A 48 10.51 4.56 -4.74
CA ILE A 48 9.09 4.19 -4.75
C ILE A 48 8.34 5.27 -3.97
N THR A 49 7.36 5.88 -4.61
CA THR A 49 6.42 6.79 -3.97
C THR A 49 5.06 6.13 -3.92
N THR A 50 4.46 6.01 -2.74
CA THR A 50 3.08 5.53 -2.60
C THR A 50 2.22 6.55 -1.89
N TYR A 51 0.95 6.57 -2.25
CA TYR A 51 -0.10 7.37 -1.61
C TYR A 51 -1.12 6.40 -1.04
N THR A 52 -1.15 6.24 0.28
CA THR A 52 -2.05 5.30 0.96
C THR A 52 -3.14 6.07 1.72
N LYS A 53 -4.24 5.40 2.08
CA LYS A 53 -5.27 6.01 2.93
C LYS A 53 -4.74 6.12 4.37
N ALA A 54 -4.70 7.32 4.93
CA ALA A 54 -4.05 7.58 6.22
C ALA A 54 -4.74 6.86 7.39
N SER A 55 -6.07 6.72 7.34
CA SER A 55 -6.87 5.99 8.32
C SER A 55 -6.80 4.46 8.19
N SER A 56 -6.14 3.93 7.15
CA SER A 56 -6.03 2.49 6.88
C SER A 56 -4.73 1.91 7.42
N VAL A 57 -4.81 1.20 8.56
CA VAL A 57 -3.65 0.51 9.16
C VAL A 57 -3.06 -0.56 8.22
N ALA A 58 -3.89 -1.32 7.51
CA ALA A 58 -3.41 -2.37 6.60
C ALA A 58 -2.70 -1.84 5.33
N ALA A 59 -2.78 -0.54 5.06
CA ALA A 59 -2.05 0.10 3.96
C ALA A 59 -0.79 0.83 4.45
N ASP A 60 -0.56 0.88 5.77
CA ASP A 60 0.57 1.58 6.37
C ASP A 60 1.76 0.63 6.53
N ARG A 61 2.58 0.51 5.48
CA ARG A 61 3.77 -0.36 5.50
C ARG A 61 5.03 0.42 5.83
N ASP A 62 5.71 0.05 6.91
CA ASP A 62 6.99 0.65 7.27
C ASP A 62 8.12 0.36 6.26
N SER A 63 7.95 -0.68 5.44
CA SER A 63 8.93 -1.16 4.47
C SER A 63 8.26 -1.81 3.26
N LEU A 64 8.97 -1.83 2.13
CA LEU A 64 8.55 -2.50 0.90
C LEU A 64 9.67 -3.36 0.33
N LEU A 65 9.30 -4.52 -0.23
CA LEU A 65 10.22 -5.36 -0.99
C LEU A 65 10.33 -4.82 -2.42
N ILE A 66 11.53 -4.39 -2.80
CA ILE A 66 11.88 -3.99 -4.17
C ILE A 66 12.61 -5.15 -4.82
N CYS A 67 12.16 -5.59 -6.00
CA CYS A 67 12.88 -6.56 -6.82
C CYS A 67 13.48 -5.87 -8.03
N TRP A 68 14.80 -6.02 -8.22
CA TRP A 68 15.58 -5.27 -9.21
C TRP A 68 15.53 -5.87 -10.61
N GLY A 69 15.05 -7.12 -10.74
CA GLY A 69 14.92 -7.80 -12.02
C GLY A 69 16.21 -8.50 -12.51
N ASP A 70 17.24 -8.56 -11.66
CA ASP A 70 18.48 -9.32 -11.87
C ASP A 70 18.57 -10.56 -10.96
N GLY A 71 17.46 -10.92 -10.31
CA GLY A 71 17.38 -12.00 -9.32
C GLY A 71 17.55 -11.53 -7.88
N SER A 72 17.93 -10.27 -7.65
CA SER A 72 18.00 -9.68 -6.32
C SER A 72 16.72 -8.92 -5.94
N CYS A 73 16.35 -9.02 -4.67
CA CYS A 73 15.33 -8.19 -4.05
C CYS A 73 15.85 -7.65 -2.70
N GLN A 74 15.37 -6.49 -2.29
CA GLN A 74 15.78 -5.80 -1.09
C GLN A 74 14.56 -5.27 -0.33
N MET A 75 14.53 -5.48 0.98
CA MET A 75 13.57 -4.80 1.84
C MET A 75 14.05 -3.37 2.11
N VAL A 76 13.22 -2.38 1.79
CA VAL A 76 13.57 -0.96 1.89
C VAL A 76 12.62 -0.30 2.87
N ALA A 77 13.19 0.32 3.91
CA ALA A 77 12.42 1.07 4.90
C ALA A 77 11.95 2.42 4.34
N ARG A 78 10.82 2.90 4.86
CA ARG A 78 10.30 4.23 4.55
C ARG A 78 11.30 5.30 4.98
N SER A 79 11.55 6.27 4.10
CA SER A 79 12.58 7.29 4.28
C SER A 79 12.05 8.69 4.63
N ASN A 80 10.74 8.94 4.53
CA ASN A 80 10.14 10.24 4.82
C ASN A 80 9.35 10.27 6.15
N GLY A 81 9.14 11.49 6.67
CA GLY A 81 8.34 11.70 7.89
C GLY A 81 8.88 10.97 9.12
N ASN A 82 10.21 10.89 9.27
CA ASN A 82 10.88 10.11 10.32
C ASN A 82 10.45 8.63 10.35
N GLY A 83 10.19 8.04 9.18
CA GLY A 83 9.72 6.65 9.03
C GLY A 83 8.21 6.47 9.14
N GLN A 84 7.46 7.53 9.48
CA GLN A 84 5.99 7.46 9.65
C GLN A 84 5.21 7.88 8.40
N GLY A 85 5.90 8.36 7.37
CA GLY A 85 5.27 8.98 6.21
C GLY A 85 4.76 10.38 6.51
N GLU A 86 4.20 11.03 5.50
CA GLU A 86 3.68 12.40 5.61
C GLU A 86 2.17 12.39 5.42
N LEU A 87 1.44 12.95 6.40
CA LEU A 87 0.00 13.12 6.29
C LEU A 87 -0.33 14.28 5.37
N LEU A 88 -1.13 13.99 4.35
CA LEU A 88 -1.67 14.95 3.40
C LEU A 88 -3.19 15.11 3.64
N PRO A 89 -3.80 16.18 3.09
CA PRO A 89 -5.26 16.34 3.09
C PRO A 89 -5.99 15.14 2.46
N ASN A 90 -7.30 15.06 2.70
CA ASN A 90 -8.19 14.02 2.12
C ASN A 90 -7.83 12.58 2.53
N ASP A 91 -7.43 12.39 3.79
CA ASP A 91 -7.13 11.07 4.35
C ASP A 91 -6.08 10.30 3.52
N THR A 92 -5.01 10.99 3.16
CA THR A 92 -3.93 10.48 2.32
C THR A 92 -2.60 10.54 3.07
N LYS A 93 -1.79 9.50 2.97
CA LYS A 93 -0.43 9.43 3.51
C LYS A 93 0.54 9.22 2.36
N LEU A 94 1.53 10.10 2.25
CA LEU A 94 2.63 10.00 1.30
C LEU A 94 3.78 9.20 1.94
N ASN A 95 4.24 8.16 1.25
CA ASN A 95 5.36 7.34 1.67
C ASN A 95 6.42 7.30 0.57
N LYS A 96 7.68 7.42 0.96
CA LYS A 96 8.83 7.30 0.06
C LYS A 96 9.75 6.20 0.54
N TYR A 97 10.24 5.40 -0.38
CA TYR A 97 11.20 4.31 -0.14
C TYR A 97 12.33 4.49 -1.16
N VAL A 98 13.54 4.74 -0.68
CA VAL A 98 14.69 5.08 -1.54
C VAL A 98 15.77 4.04 -1.33
N ALA A 99 16.24 3.45 -2.43
CA ALA A 99 17.33 2.48 -2.40
C ALA A 99 18.24 2.64 -3.61
N VAL A 100 19.52 2.38 -3.39
CA VAL A 100 20.54 2.33 -4.44
C VAL A 100 20.89 0.87 -4.71
N HIS A 101 20.93 0.49 -5.98
CA HIS A 101 21.33 -0.83 -6.42
C HIS A 101 22.42 -0.76 -7.47
N GLN A 102 23.31 -1.74 -7.46
CA GLN A 102 24.35 -1.89 -8.45
C GLN A 102 24.11 -3.14 -9.29
N TYR A 103 23.86 -2.94 -10.58
CA TYR A 103 23.69 -4.06 -11.50
C TYR A 103 25.04 -4.70 -11.85
N PRO A 104 25.08 -6.04 -12.00
CA PRO A 104 26.31 -6.76 -12.37
C PRO A 104 26.79 -6.43 -13.79
N GLY A 105 25.92 -5.88 -14.64
CA GLY A 105 26.24 -5.51 -16.01
C GLY A 105 25.20 -4.60 -16.64
N ARG A 106 25.49 -4.18 -17.88
CA ARG A 106 24.53 -3.42 -18.68
C ARG A 106 23.47 -4.37 -19.24
N GLY A 107 22.22 -3.99 -19.13
CA GLY A 107 21.10 -4.82 -19.58
C GLY A 107 19.77 -4.10 -19.43
N ARG A 108 18.70 -4.82 -19.77
CA ARG A 108 17.33 -4.38 -19.49
C ARG A 108 16.84 -5.15 -18.28
N TYR A 109 16.50 -4.41 -17.23
CA TYR A 109 16.01 -4.95 -15.98
C TYR A 109 14.61 -4.41 -15.71
N LYS A 110 13.75 -5.24 -15.11
CA LYS A 110 12.42 -4.82 -14.66
C LYS A 110 12.46 -4.64 -13.16
N ILE A 111 12.50 -3.38 -12.73
CA ILE A 111 12.29 -3.04 -11.32
C ILE A 111 10.80 -3.19 -11.03
N SER A 112 10.49 -3.88 -9.94
CA SER A 112 9.10 -4.09 -9.52
C SER A 112 8.98 -4.11 -8.02
N MET A 113 7.78 -3.78 -7.56
CA MET A 113 7.37 -3.92 -6.17
C MET A 113 5.93 -4.44 -6.16
N THR A 114 5.57 -5.14 -5.10
CA THR A 114 4.20 -5.60 -4.89
C THR A 114 3.65 -4.93 -3.65
N ASP A 115 2.68 -4.05 -3.85
CA ASP A 115 1.87 -3.48 -2.78
C ASP A 115 0.49 -4.16 -2.85
N PRO A 116 0.25 -5.21 -2.03
CA PRO A 116 -1.05 -5.83 -1.99
C PRO A 116 -2.05 -4.84 -1.37
N ASN A 117 -3.31 -4.91 -1.79
CA ASN A 117 -4.42 -4.02 -1.41
C ASN A 117 -4.72 -2.85 -2.37
N ARG A 118 -5.87 -2.95 -3.02
CA ARG A 118 -6.45 -1.96 -3.94
C ARG A 118 -7.49 -1.10 -3.21
N ASN A 119 -7.77 0.11 -3.69
CA ASN A 119 -8.95 0.87 -3.26
C ASN A 119 -10.28 0.08 -3.43
N GLU A 120 -11.13 0.03 -2.42
CA GLU A 120 -12.47 -0.56 -2.45
C GLU A 120 -13.42 0.22 -3.39
N GLY A 121 -14.55 -0.38 -3.78
CA GLY A 121 -15.59 0.29 -4.56
C GLY A 121 -15.36 0.38 -6.08
N ILE A 122 -14.28 -0.21 -6.62
CA ILE A 122 -14.15 -0.42 -8.07
C ILE A 122 -15.17 -1.49 -8.49
N LEU A 123 -16.25 -1.04 -9.15
CA LEU A 123 -17.43 -1.81 -9.56
C LEU A 123 -17.16 -2.99 -10.52
N ASN A 124 -16.02 -3.01 -11.21
CA ASN A 124 -15.73 -3.96 -12.28
C ASN A 124 -14.88 -5.17 -11.86
N VAL A 125 -14.84 -5.53 -10.57
CA VAL A 125 -14.02 -6.66 -10.10
C VAL A 125 -14.85 -7.58 -9.21
N ASN A 126 -15.07 -8.81 -9.68
CA ASN A 126 -15.75 -9.86 -8.94
C ASN A 126 -14.83 -10.51 -7.89
N PHE A 127 -15.44 -11.06 -6.83
CA PHE A 127 -14.77 -11.79 -5.76
C PHE A 127 -13.92 -12.97 -6.29
N PRO A 128 -12.75 -13.31 -5.68
CA PRO A 128 -12.19 -12.83 -4.41
C PRO A 128 -11.47 -11.49 -4.53
N ASN A 129 -11.87 -10.53 -3.70
CA ASN A 129 -11.40 -9.15 -3.74
C ASN A 129 -10.08 -8.98 -2.94
N SER A 130 -9.11 -8.28 -3.52
CA SER A 130 -7.78 -8.07 -2.95
C SER A 130 -7.72 -6.87 -2.00
N VAL A 131 -8.73 -6.67 -1.14
CA VAL A 131 -8.87 -5.49 -0.26
C VAL A 131 -8.49 -5.84 1.18
N THR A 132 -8.01 -7.05 1.45
CA THR A 132 -7.76 -7.53 2.81
C THR A 132 -6.57 -8.51 2.87
N ILE A 133 -5.53 -8.23 2.10
CA ILE A 133 -4.27 -8.99 2.16
C ILE A 133 -3.35 -8.29 3.17
N PRO A 134 -3.04 -8.91 4.32
CA PRO A 134 -2.17 -8.31 5.34
C PRO A 134 -0.83 -7.83 4.80
#